data_AF-A0A0G4HDV9-F1
#
_entry.id   AF-A0A0G4HDV9-F1
#
_cell.length_a   1.000
_cell.length_b   1.000
_cell.length_c   1.000
_cell.angle_alpha   90.00
_cell.angle_beta   90.00
_cell.angle_gamma   90.00
#
_symmetry.space_group_name_H-M   'P 1'
#
loop_
_entity.id
_entity.type
_entity.pdbx_description
1 polymer ?
#
loop_
_entity_poly.entity_id
_entity_poly.type
_entity_poly.pdbx_seq_one_letter_code
_entity_poly.pdbx_strand_id
1 'polypeptide(L)'
;MHLSRQLLINLKKIRARVETTLQRKGNPQFRPVKNLLTDPPNILHCPKGIPQFGGLWDVNKSKARAFRKVNMAAPKRVRRDYTMKDWHEMLGRFRFQIDGSFEGDGEVYAKAFRQVCADLWLVGWVKARGGFVTGHLQGDVYALSHMKKWISDRCGDGAAIENYRFFDENFAIAAVEYTNLKIVRDLRKPAKKKEHALVRLQSEMNEEAQLESEARRNEEQQYLDDNCVRNY
;
A
#
# COMPACT_ATOMS: atom_id res chain seq x y z
N MET A 1 6.89 -2.95 38.01
CA MET A 1 7.11 -4.42 37.91
C MET A 1 5.87 -5.28 37.64
N HIS A 2 4.62 -4.80 37.79
CA HIS A 2 3.42 -5.64 37.56
C HIS A 2 3.02 -5.79 36.07
N LEU A 3 3.29 -4.79 35.23
CA LEU A 3 2.94 -4.79 33.81
C LEU A 3 3.77 -5.79 32.97
N SER A 4 5.06 -5.94 33.28
CA SER A 4 5.95 -6.89 32.59
C SER A 4 5.55 -8.35 32.81
N ARG A 5 5.02 -8.68 34.00
CA ARG A 5 4.47 -10.01 34.30
C ARG A 5 3.20 -10.30 33.51
N GLN A 6 2.30 -9.35 33.35
CA GLN A 6 1.07 -9.52 32.56
C GLN A 6 1.37 -9.74 31.06
N LEU A 7 2.35 -9.04 30.51
CA LEU A 7 2.81 -9.24 29.13
C LEU A 7 3.43 -10.62 28.91
N LEU A 8 4.24 -11.10 29.86
CA LEU A 8 4.82 -12.45 29.85
C LEU A 8 3.74 -13.56 29.92
N ILE A 9 2.69 -13.36 30.71
CA ILE A 9 1.56 -14.30 30.82
C ILE A 9 0.77 -14.35 29.50
N ASN A 10 0.56 -13.21 28.85
CA ASN A 10 -0.11 -13.14 27.55
C ASN A 10 0.72 -13.84 26.46
N LEU A 11 2.04 -13.69 26.45
CA LEU A 11 2.93 -14.39 25.53
C LEU A 11 2.87 -15.92 25.69
N LYS A 12 2.84 -16.43 26.94
CA LYS A 12 2.71 -17.87 27.22
C LYS A 12 1.36 -18.43 26.78
N LYS A 13 0.26 -17.71 27.01
CA LYS A 13 -1.08 -18.09 26.52
C LYS A 13 -1.17 -18.12 24.99
N ILE A 14 -0.50 -17.20 24.31
CA ILE A 14 -0.46 -17.15 22.84
C ILE A 14 0.34 -18.35 22.29
N ARG A 15 1.47 -18.73 22.92
CA ARG A 15 2.26 -19.92 22.52
C ARG A 15 1.48 -21.23 22.68
N ALA A 16 0.76 -21.44 23.77
CA ALA A 16 -0.04 -22.66 23.99
C ALA A 16 -1.17 -22.83 22.95
N ARG A 17 -1.69 -21.72 22.40
CA ARG A 17 -2.72 -21.73 21.34
C ARG A 17 -2.16 -21.96 19.94
N VAL A 18 -0.83 -21.88 19.77
CA VAL A 18 -0.11 -22.12 18.50
C VAL A 18 0.11 -23.61 18.25
N GLU A 19 0.24 -24.42 19.30
CA GLU A 19 0.50 -25.87 19.18
C GLU A 19 -0.75 -26.70 18.82
N THR A 20 -1.95 -26.16 19.03
CA THR A 20 -3.22 -26.89 18.82
C THR A 20 -3.81 -26.75 17.41
N THR A 21 -3.27 -25.89 16.54
CA THR A 21 -3.71 -25.80 15.13
C THR A 21 -2.78 -26.58 14.20
N LEU A 22 -2.88 -27.90 14.32
CA LEU A 22 -2.30 -28.88 13.42
C LEU A 22 -2.73 -28.65 11.97
N GLN A 23 -1.76 -28.82 11.09
CA GLN A 23 -1.78 -28.56 9.66
C GLN A 23 -2.93 -29.30 8.94
N ARG A 24 -3.84 -28.56 8.31
CA ARG A 24 -4.70 -29.12 7.25
C ARG A 24 -4.01 -28.92 5.90
N LYS A 25 -3.15 -29.85 5.49
CA LYS A 25 -2.93 -30.06 4.04
C LYS A 25 -4.30 -30.34 3.43
N GLY A 26 -4.68 -29.58 2.40
CA GLY A 26 -5.98 -29.76 1.74
C GLY A 26 -6.15 -31.20 1.27
N ASN A 27 -7.21 -31.86 1.73
CA ASN A 27 -7.43 -33.28 1.47
C ASN A 27 -7.64 -33.49 -0.05
N PRO A 28 -6.78 -34.26 -0.75
CA PRO A 28 -6.85 -34.43 -2.21
C PRO A 28 -8.16 -35.08 -2.69
N GLN A 29 -8.92 -35.70 -1.78
CA GLN A 29 -10.24 -36.28 -2.04
C GLN A 29 -11.33 -35.24 -2.34
N PHE A 30 -11.15 -33.96 -1.98
CA PHE A 30 -12.08 -32.88 -2.33
C PHE A 30 -11.73 -32.18 -3.64
N ARG A 31 -10.75 -32.68 -4.40
CA ARG A 31 -10.50 -32.16 -5.75
C ARG A 31 -11.59 -32.69 -6.70
N PRO A 32 -12.25 -31.83 -7.50
CA PRO A 32 -13.15 -32.30 -8.53
C PRO A 32 -12.39 -33.22 -9.50
N VAL A 33 -12.99 -34.37 -9.82
CA VAL A 33 -12.43 -35.35 -10.75
C VAL A 33 -12.33 -34.69 -12.13
N LYS A 34 -11.17 -34.81 -12.79
CA LYS A 34 -10.98 -34.26 -14.14
C LYS A 34 -11.90 -35.00 -15.10
N ASN A 35 -12.88 -34.31 -15.66
CA ASN A 35 -13.80 -34.83 -16.66
C ASN A 35 -13.55 -34.07 -17.98
N LEU A 36 -13.82 -34.71 -19.12
CA LEU A 36 -13.75 -34.07 -20.45
C LEU A 36 -14.68 -32.85 -20.60
N LEU A 37 -15.70 -32.77 -19.74
CA LEU A 37 -16.70 -31.69 -19.70
C LEU A 37 -16.40 -30.62 -18.65
N THR A 38 -15.37 -30.79 -17.82
CA THR A 38 -14.95 -29.73 -16.90
C THR A 38 -13.92 -28.83 -17.57
N ASP A 39 -14.23 -27.53 -17.64
CA ASP A 39 -13.35 -26.54 -18.26
C ASP A 39 -11.95 -26.61 -17.65
N PRO A 40 -10.89 -26.58 -18.48
CA PRO A 40 -9.53 -26.66 -17.97
C PRO A 40 -9.24 -25.46 -17.06
N PRO A 41 -8.62 -25.68 -15.88
CA PRO A 41 -8.23 -24.58 -15.01
C PRO A 41 -7.15 -23.76 -15.74
N ASN A 42 -7.48 -22.50 -16.07
CA ASN A 42 -6.72 -21.52 -16.85
C ASN A 42 -6.94 -21.53 -18.37
N ILE A 43 -8.07 -20.94 -18.79
CA ILE A 43 -8.10 -20.21 -20.06
C ILE A 43 -7.40 -18.87 -19.80
N LEU A 44 -6.18 -18.71 -20.29
CA LEU A 44 -5.55 -17.39 -20.34
C LEU A 44 -6.43 -16.48 -21.20
N HIS A 45 -7.00 -15.42 -20.60
CA HIS A 45 -7.73 -14.40 -21.34
C HIS A 45 -6.74 -13.64 -22.24
N CYS A 46 -6.52 -14.15 -23.46
CA CYS A 46 -5.90 -13.35 -24.52
C CYS A 46 -6.88 -12.23 -24.91
N PRO A 47 -6.46 -10.96 -24.94
CA PRO A 47 -7.32 -9.86 -25.35
C PRO A 47 -7.82 -10.10 -26.78
N LYS A 48 -9.13 -9.95 -26.99
CA LYS A 48 -9.79 -10.15 -28.29
C LYS A 48 -9.21 -9.17 -29.32
N GLY A 49 -8.49 -9.71 -30.29
CA GLY A 49 -8.02 -9.04 -31.50
C GLY A 49 -7.70 -10.09 -32.56
N ILE A 50 -7.94 -9.79 -33.83
CA ILE A 50 -7.60 -10.70 -34.93
C ILE A 50 -6.07 -10.75 -35.01
N PRO A 51 -5.43 -11.91 -34.82
CA PRO A 51 -3.99 -12.02 -34.97
C PRO A 51 -3.62 -11.72 -36.43
N GLN A 52 -2.95 -10.60 -36.67
CA GLN A 52 -2.37 -10.32 -37.97
C GLN A 52 -1.05 -11.09 -38.09
N PHE A 53 -1.07 -12.14 -38.89
CA PHE A 53 0.11 -12.94 -39.17
C PHE A 53 0.93 -12.23 -40.25
N GLY A 54 2.10 -11.70 -39.88
CA GLY A 54 3.08 -11.29 -40.88
C GLY A 54 3.52 -12.53 -41.67
N GLY A 55 3.18 -12.58 -42.95
CA GLY A 55 3.60 -13.66 -43.84
C GLY A 55 5.08 -13.53 -44.16
N LEU A 56 5.95 -14.11 -43.33
CA LEU A 56 7.31 -14.42 -43.74
C LEU A 56 7.35 -15.91 -44.12
N TRP A 57 7.33 -16.18 -45.41
CA TRP A 57 7.63 -17.51 -45.96
C TRP A 57 9.15 -17.65 -46.04
N ASP A 58 9.74 -18.46 -45.16
CA ASP A 58 11.12 -18.91 -45.27
C ASP A 58 11.10 -20.33 -45.87
N VAL A 59 11.42 -20.43 -47.16
CA VAL A 59 11.25 -21.65 -47.97
C VAL A 59 12.21 -22.78 -47.52
N ASN A 60 13.20 -22.50 -46.67
CA ASN A 60 14.31 -23.41 -46.39
C ASN A 60 14.46 -23.91 -44.93
N LYS A 61 13.47 -23.72 -44.04
CA LYS A 61 13.57 -24.24 -42.65
C LYS A 61 12.37 -25.07 -42.22
N SER A 62 12.56 -26.39 -42.14
CA SER A 62 11.54 -27.39 -41.77
C SER A 62 11.11 -27.40 -40.28
N LYS A 63 11.65 -26.52 -39.43
CA LYS A 63 11.23 -26.38 -38.03
C LYS A 63 11.05 -24.91 -37.64
N ALA A 64 9.80 -24.46 -37.61
CA ALA A 64 9.42 -23.16 -37.08
C ALA A 64 9.67 -23.10 -35.57
N ARG A 65 10.75 -22.44 -35.15
CA ARG A 65 10.94 -22.00 -33.75
C ARG A 65 11.17 -20.50 -33.72
N ALA A 66 10.12 -19.76 -33.39
CA ALA A 66 10.21 -18.56 -32.57
C ALA A 66 8.81 -18.22 -32.05
N PHE A 67 8.69 -18.04 -30.75
CA PHE A 67 7.49 -17.50 -30.11
C PHE A 67 7.12 -16.18 -30.81
N ARG A 68 5.91 -16.14 -31.37
CA ARG A 68 5.36 -15.01 -32.10
C ARG A 68 5.26 -13.82 -31.15
N LYS A 69 6.06 -12.77 -31.38
CA LYS A 69 5.93 -11.51 -30.64
C LYS A 69 4.52 -10.97 -30.91
N VAL A 70 3.72 -10.82 -29.85
CA VAL A 70 2.45 -10.12 -29.93
C VAL A 70 2.77 -8.66 -30.23
N ASN A 71 2.41 -8.18 -31.42
CA ASN A 71 2.44 -6.75 -31.70
C ASN A 71 1.35 -6.11 -30.84
N MET A 72 1.76 -5.50 -29.73
CA MET A 72 0.84 -4.74 -28.89
C MET A 72 0.30 -3.56 -29.70
N ALA A 73 -0.98 -3.24 -29.53
CA ALA A 73 -1.58 -2.06 -30.15
C ALA A 73 -0.70 -0.83 -29.88
N ALA A 74 -0.50 0.00 -30.90
CA ALA A 74 0.31 1.21 -30.76
C ALA A 74 -0.22 2.04 -29.58
N PRO A 75 0.66 2.58 -28.71
CA PRO A 75 0.21 3.38 -27.59
C PRO A 75 -0.61 4.56 -28.12
N LYS A 76 -1.75 4.85 -27.47
CA LYS A 76 -2.55 6.03 -27.79
C LYS A 76 -1.64 7.24 -27.72
N ARG A 77 -1.58 8.02 -28.81
CA ARG A 77 -0.76 9.24 -28.86
C ARG A 77 -1.30 10.21 -27.83
N VAL A 78 -0.42 10.63 -26.92
CA VAL A 78 -0.72 11.69 -25.96
C VAL A 78 -0.90 12.99 -26.74
N ARG A 79 -2.07 13.61 -26.64
CA ARG A 79 -2.30 15.00 -27.09
C ARG A 79 -1.40 15.90 -26.24
N ARG A 80 -0.64 16.81 -26.87
CA ARG A 80 0.24 17.77 -26.17
C ARG A 80 -0.24 19.21 -26.28
N ASP A 81 -1.05 19.49 -27.29
CA ASP A 81 -1.53 20.83 -27.61
C ASP A 81 -2.86 21.09 -26.87
N TYR A 82 -2.76 21.28 -25.55
CA TYR A 82 -3.89 21.68 -24.71
C TYR A 82 -3.96 23.19 -24.62
N THR A 83 -5.13 23.74 -24.93
CA THR A 83 -5.46 25.16 -24.71
C THR A 83 -6.12 25.31 -23.33
N MET A 84 -6.15 26.52 -22.74
CA MET A 84 -6.86 26.77 -21.46
C MET A 84 -8.31 26.27 -21.46
N LYS A 85 -9.00 26.28 -22.61
CA LYS A 85 -10.36 25.76 -22.74
C LYS A 85 -10.44 24.24 -22.62
N ASP A 86 -9.37 23.53 -22.97
CA ASP A 86 -9.32 22.05 -23.06
C ASP A 86 -8.67 21.41 -21.83
N TRP A 87 -8.28 22.20 -20.82
CA TRP A 87 -7.62 21.69 -19.62
C TRP A 87 -8.50 20.73 -18.81
N HIS A 88 -9.83 20.81 -18.97
CA HIS A 88 -10.79 19.89 -18.35
C HIS A 88 -10.78 18.48 -18.97
N GLU A 89 -10.21 18.33 -20.17
CA GLU A 89 -10.00 17.02 -20.80
C GLU A 89 -8.63 16.43 -20.46
N MET A 90 -7.74 17.23 -19.85
CA MET A 90 -6.38 16.82 -19.56
C MET A 90 -6.37 15.89 -18.35
N LEU A 91 -5.93 14.66 -18.59
CA LEU A 91 -5.73 13.69 -17.51
C LEU A 91 -4.35 13.85 -16.87
N GLY A 92 -4.32 13.71 -15.56
CA GLY A 92 -3.10 13.71 -14.76
C GLY A 92 -3.01 12.54 -13.79
N ARG A 93 -1.85 12.42 -13.16
CA ARG A 93 -1.63 11.55 -12.00
C ARG A 93 -0.67 12.21 -11.04
N PHE A 94 -0.83 11.89 -9.76
CA PHE A 94 0.19 12.18 -8.77
C PHE A 94 0.20 11.09 -7.70
N ARG A 95 1.34 10.97 -7.03
CA ARG A 95 1.48 10.20 -5.80
C ARG A 95 1.55 11.15 -4.63
N PHE A 96 1.11 10.66 -3.49
CA PHE A 96 1.11 11.43 -2.27
C PHE A 96 1.51 10.57 -1.08
N GLN A 97 2.09 11.24 -0.10
CA GLN A 97 2.36 10.74 1.23
C GLN A 97 1.91 11.81 2.22
N ILE A 98 1.11 11.41 3.19
CA ILE A 98 0.62 12.26 4.28
C ILE A 98 1.07 11.57 5.56
N ASP A 99 1.81 12.29 6.38
CA ASP A 99 2.28 11.82 7.67
C ASP A 99 1.47 12.51 8.76
N GLY A 100 1.06 11.77 9.78
CA GLY A 100 0.19 12.26 10.84
C GLY A 100 -0.48 11.15 11.64
N SER A 101 -1.32 11.51 12.60
CA SER A 101 -2.06 10.57 13.43
C SER A 101 -3.49 10.38 12.91
N PHE A 102 -3.86 9.14 12.59
CA PHE A 102 -5.17 8.79 12.02
C PHE A 102 -5.91 7.80 12.93
N GLU A 103 -7.15 8.14 13.27
CA GLU A 103 -8.01 7.32 14.11
C GLU A 103 -8.40 5.99 13.42
N GLY A 104 -8.51 4.92 14.21
CA GLY A 104 -8.96 3.62 13.71
C GLY A 104 -8.05 3.00 12.64
N ASP A 105 -6.73 3.12 12.79
CA ASP A 105 -5.72 2.70 11.79
C ASP A 105 -5.95 3.33 10.40
N GLY A 106 -6.53 4.53 10.37
CA GLY A 106 -6.82 5.30 9.16
C GLY A 106 -8.09 4.89 8.42
N GLU A 107 -8.97 4.05 9.00
CA GLU A 107 -10.22 3.64 8.35
C GLU A 107 -11.22 4.80 8.18
N VAL A 108 -11.32 5.67 9.19
CA VAL A 108 -12.22 6.85 9.16
C VAL A 108 -11.79 7.79 8.03
N TYR A 109 -10.51 8.13 7.99
CA TYR A 109 -9.93 8.95 6.94
C TYR A 109 -10.08 8.30 5.55
N ALA A 110 -9.80 7.00 5.43
CA ALA A 110 -9.93 6.30 4.14
C ALA A 110 -11.38 6.29 3.62
N LYS A 111 -12.38 6.24 4.49
CA LYS A 111 -13.80 6.32 4.12
C LYS A 111 -14.15 7.71 3.59
N ALA A 112 -13.75 8.76 4.30
CA ALA A 112 -13.96 10.14 3.87
C ALA A 112 -13.22 10.44 2.55
N PHE A 113 -11.96 10.02 2.44
CA PHE A 113 -11.14 10.11 1.24
C PHE A 113 -11.83 9.44 0.04
N ARG A 114 -12.38 8.24 0.24
CA ARG A 114 -13.11 7.52 -0.81
C ARG A 114 -14.35 8.26 -1.27
N GLN A 115 -15.10 8.87 -0.37
CA GLN A 115 -16.29 9.64 -0.72
C GLN A 115 -15.92 10.82 -1.63
N VAL A 116 -14.91 11.60 -1.23
CA VAL A 116 -14.46 12.76 -2.01
C VAL A 116 -13.89 12.35 -3.37
N CYS A 117 -13.13 11.26 -3.44
CA CYS A 117 -12.67 10.73 -4.73
C CYS A 117 -13.84 10.26 -5.61
N ALA A 118 -14.91 9.70 -5.03
CA ALA A 118 -16.10 9.32 -5.80
C ALA A 118 -16.83 10.55 -6.35
N ASP A 119 -16.98 11.60 -5.54
CA ASP A 119 -17.61 12.85 -5.94
C ASP A 119 -16.82 13.55 -7.07
N LEU A 120 -15.48 13.45 -7.02
CA LEU A 120 -14.56 14.01 -8.02
C LEU A 120 -14.25 13.05 -9.18
N TRP A 121 -14.85 11.86 -9.23
CA TRP A 121 -14.60 10.83 -10.24
C TRP A 121 -13.11 10.45 -10.40
N LEU A 122 -12.36 10.53 -9.30
CA LEU A 122 -10.94 10.16 -9.25
C LEU A 122 -10.78 8.66 -9.01
N VAL A 123 -9.74 8.09 -9.60
CA VAL A 123 -9.41 6.68 -9.44
C VAL A 123 -7.97 6.48 -9.01
N GLY A 124 -7.64 5.26 -8.58
CA GLY A 124 -6.29 4.93 -8.15
C GLY A 124 -6.30 3.98 -6.97
N TRP A 125 -5.35 4.16 -6.06
CA TRP A 125 -5.30 3.41 -4.83
C TRP A 125 -4.81 4.26 -3.66
N VAL A 126 -5.31 3.93 -2.47
CA VAL A 126 -4.90 4.56 -1.22
C VAL A 126 -4.62 3.51 -0.18
N LYS A 127 -3.56 3.69 0.59
CA LYS A 127 -3.17 2.88 1.72
C LYS A 127 -3.14 3.78 2.94
N ALA A 128 -4.14 3.63 3.80
CA ALA A 128 -4.19 4.32 5.08
C ALA A 128 -3.67 3.43 6.21
N ARG A 129 -2.99 4.06 7.16
CA ARG A 129 -2.49 3.51 8.42
C ARG A 129 -2.65 4.57 9.51
N GLY A 130 -2.56 4.15 10.76
CA GLY A 130 -2.63 5.07 11.90
C GLY A 130 -1.56 6.17 11.91
N GLY A 131 -0.41 5.99 11.27
CA GLY A 131 0.69 6.98 11.26
C GLY A 131 0.97 7.66 9.92
N PHE A 132 0.40 7.15 8.81
CA PHE A 132 0.61 7.72 7.49
C PHE A 132 -0.45 7.25 6.50
N VAL A 133 -0.66 8.03 5.46
CA VAL A 133 -1.50 7.67 4.31
C VAL A 133 -0.71 7.90 3.04
N THR A 134 -0.59 6.86 2.22
CA THR A 134 0.09 6.95 0.92
C THR A 134 -0.82 6.48 -0.19
N GLY A 135 -0.67 7.06 -1.38
CA GLY A 135 -1.52 6.67 -2.49
C GLY A 135 -1.06 7.20 -3.82
N HIS A 136 -1.84 6.81 -4.82
CA HIS A 136 -1.68 7.21 -6.21
C HIS A 136 -3.06 7.51 -6.77
N LEU A 137 -3.24 8.71 -7.29
CA LEU A 137 -4.49 9.15 -7.89
C LEU A 137 -4.30 9.51 -9.36
N GLN A 138 -5.35 9.27 -10.13
CA GLN A 138 -5.46 9.58 -11.56
C GLN A 138 -6.84 10.15 -11.84
N GLY A 139 -6.92 11.09 -12.78
CA GLY A 139 -8.17 11.71 -13.19
C GLY A 139 -7.95 13.03 -13.90
N ASP A 140 -9.00 13.84 -13.99
CA ASP A 140 -8.94 15.20 -14.52
C ASP A 140 -8.06 16.11 -13.64
N VAL A 141 -7.28 17.00 -14.28
CA VAL A 141 -6.37 17.93 -13.63
C VAL A 141 -7.10 18.87 -12.66
N TYR A 142 -8.31 19.31 -12.98
CA TYR A 142 -9.09 20.14 -12.07
C TYR A 142 -9.52 19.36 -10.82
N ALA A 143 -10.02 18.14 -11.00
CA ALA A 143 -10.36 17.23 -9.90
C ALA A 143 -9.15 16.91 -9.02
N LEU A 144 -7.98 16.67 -9.63
CA LEU A 144 -6.72 16.43 -8.90
C LEU A 144 -6.29 17.66 -8.10
N SER A 145 -6.44 18.86 -8.66
CA SER A 145 -6.11 20.12 -7.98
C SER A 145 -7.04 20.37 -6.79
N HIS A 146 -8.35 20.11 -6.96
CA HIS A 146 -9.32 20.15 -5.87
C HIS A 146 -8.98 19.14 -4.78
N MET A 147 -8.54 17.93 -5.15
CA MET A 147 -8.14 16.90 -4.19
C MET A 147 -6.89 17.30 -3.39
N LYS A 148 -5.89 17.92 -4.03
CA LYS A 148 -4.72 18.44 -3.31
C LYS A 148 -5.10 19.49 -2.28
N LYS A 149 -6.01 20.41 -2.65
CA LYS A 149 -6.57 21.40 -1.73
C LYS A 149 -7.35 20.75 -0.59
N TRP A 150 -8.16 19.73 -0.89
CA TRP A 150 -8.89 19.00 0.15
C TRP A 150 -7.94 18.32 1.14
N ILE A 151 -6.82 17.76 0.67
CA ILE A 151 -5.78 17.17 1.53
C ILE A 151 -5.10 18.24 2.41
N SER A 152 -4.84 19.44 1.88
CA SER A 152 -4.25 20.53 2.69
C SER A 152 -5.22 21.12 3.71
N ASP A 153 -6.51 21.18 3.37
CA ASP A 153 -7.51 21.87 4.19
C ASP A 153 -8.06 20.99 5.33
N ARG A 154 -8.13 19.65 5.15
CA ARG A 154 -8.70 18.74 6.16
C ARG A 154 -7.69 18.28 7.21
N CYS A 155 -7.64 19.00 8.33
CA CYS A 155 -6.92 18.57 9.55
C CYS A 155 -7.86 18.13 10.71
N GLY A 156 -9.15 17.83 10.44
CA GLY A 156 -10.19 17.83 11.48
C GLY A 156 -11.13 16.61 11.62
N ASP A 157 -11.17 15.68 10.67
CA ASP A 157 -12.08 14.50 10.75
C ASP A 157 -11.29 13.25 11.18
N GLY A 158 -10.98 13.13 12.48
CA GLY A 158 -10.26 11.97 13.04
C GLY A 158 -8.84 11.78 12.48
N ALA A 159 -8.24 12.84 11.94
CA ALA A 159 -6.90 12.87 11.37
C ALA A 159 -6.19 14.16 11.76
N ALA A 160 -5.06 14.04 12.47
CA ALA A 160 -4.14 15.13 12.75
C ALA A 160 -2.98 15.04 11.74
N ILE A 161 -3.02 15.86 10.70
CA ILE A 161 -2.01 15.87 9.64
C ILE A 161 -0.84 16.75 10.07
N GLU A 162 0.36 16.17 10.10
CA GLU A 162 1.60 16.90 10.41
C GLU A 162 2.28 17.40 9.14
N ASN A 163 2.34 16.55 8.12
CA ASN A 163 3.03 16.85 6.87
C ASN A 163 2.34 16.16 5.69
N TYR A 164 2.42 16.77 4.51
CA TYR A 164 1.96 16.17 3.27
C TYR A 164 2.94 16.48 2.14
N ARG A 165 3.15 15.49 1.28
CA ARG A 165 4.06 15.57 0.14
C ARG A 165 3.39 15.00 -1.09
N PHE A 166 3.42 15.77 -2.17
CA PHE A 166 3.04 15.33 -3.51
C PHE A 166 4.29 15.07 -4.34
N PHE A 167 4.31 13.99 -5.11
CA PHE A 167 5.43 13.60 -5.97
C PHE A 167 4.94 12.83 -7.20
N ASP A 168 5.84 12.62 -8.17
CA ASP A 168 5.55 11.96 -9.46
C ASP A 168 4.38 12.59 -10.24
N GLU A 169 4.25 13.92 -10.18
CA GLU A 169 3.22 14.66 -10.90
C GLU A 169 3.44 14.55 -12.41
N ASN A 170 2.51 13.91 -13.10
CA ASN A 170 2.53 13.82 -14.55
C ASN A 170 1.18 14.27 -15.10
N PHE A 171 1.23 15.17 -16.07
CA PHE A 171 0.08 15.65 -16.80
C PHE A 171 0.07 15.10 -18.23
N ALA A 172 -1.05 15.24 -18.92
CA ALA A 172 -1.25 14.73 -20.27
C ALA A 172 -1.08 13.20 -20.38
N ILE A 173 -1.74 12.44 -19.51
CA ILE A 173 -1.72 10.96 -19.61
C ILE A 173 -2.74 10.52 -20.66
N ALA A 174 -2.38 9.54 -21.49
CA ALA A 174 -3.24 9.08 -22.59
C ALA A 174 -4.53 8.38 -22.13
N ALA A 175 -4.47 7.67 -21.01
CA ALA A 175 -5.61 6.97 -20.43
C ALA A 175 -5.35 6.67 -18.96
N VAL A 176 -6.45 6.57 -18.22
CA VAL A 176 -6.45 6.17 -16.82
C VAL A 176 -6.21 4.66 -16.69
N GLU A 177 -5.29 4.25 -15.81
CA GLU A 177 -4.88 2.85 -15.63
C GLU A 177 -5.85 2.06 -14.73
N TYR A 178 -6.57 2.76 -13.85
CA TYR A 178 -7.47 2.16 -12.87
C TYR A 178 -8.94 2.38 -13.25
N THR A 179 -9.79 1.41 -12.93
CA THR A 179 -11.24 1.54 -13.11
C THR A 179 -11.92 2.24 -11.95
N ASN A 180 -11.48 1.97 -10.72
CA ASN A 180 -12.07 2.45 -9.48
C ASN A 180 -10.99 2.74 -8.45
N LEU A 181 -11.29 3.59 -7.46
CA LEU A 181 -10.43 3.78 -6.30
C LEU A 181 -10.39 2.51 -5.42
N LYS A 182 -9.19 1.97 -5.19
CA LYS A 182 -8.96 0.81 -4.32
C LYS A 182 -8.36 1.24 -2.98
N ILE A 183 -9.03 0.91 -1.88
CA ILE A 183 -8.46 1.02 -0.53
C ILE A 183 -7.63 -0.24 -0.27
N VAL A 184 -6.32 -0.09 -0.23
CA VAL A 184 -5.37 -1.18 -0.01
C VAL A 184 -5.25 -1.45 1.49
N ARG A 185 -5.92 -2.51 1.94
CA ARG A 185 -5.75 -3.05 3.29
C ARG A 185 -4.48 -3.90 3.39
N ASP A 186 -3.94 -4.06 4.59
CA ASP A 186 -2.86 -5.00 4.82
C ASP A 186 -3.34 -6.44 4.61
N LEU A 187 -2.99 -7.01 3.45
CA LEU A 187 -3.31 -8.41 3.13
C LEU A 187 -2.21 -9.39 3.58
N ARG A 188 -1.28 -8.96 4.44
CA ARG A 188 -0.26 -9.87 5.01
C ARG A 188 -0.95 -11.05 5.69
N LYS A 189 -0.40 -12.25 5.48
CA LYS A 189 -0.87 -13.49 6.13
C LYS A 189 -0.92 -13.28 7.65
N PRO A 190 -1.87 -13.91 8.38
CA PRO A 190 -2.00 -13.73 9.82
C PRO A 190 -0.70 -13.96 10.61
N ALA A 191 0.13 -14.92 10.20
CA ALA A 191 1.45 -15.16 10.80
C ALA A 191 2.39 -13.95 10.68
N LYS A 192 2.52 -13.39 9.47
CA LYS A 192 3.31 -12.18 9.19
C LYS A 192 2.78 -10.95 9.95
N LYS A 193 1.44 -10.85 10.11
CA LYS A 193 0.83 -9.77 10.89
C LYS A 193 1.20 -9.88 12.38
N LYS A 194 1.24 -11.09 12.94
CA LYS A 194 1.69 -11.36 14.32
C LYS A 194 3.18 -11.07 14.51
N GLU A 195 4.04 -11.54 13.59
CA GLU A 195 5.48 -11.24 13.62
C GLU A 195 5.71 -9.73 13.68
N HIS A 196 5.04 -8.97 12.81
CA HIS A 196 5.20 -7.52 12.77
C HIS A 196 4.65 -6.81 14.01
N ALA A 197 3.58 -7.34 14.61
CA ALA A 197 3.06 -6.82 15.88
C ALA A 197 4.04 -7.08 17.03
N LEU A 198 4.70 -8.25 17.07
CA LEU A 198 5.74 -8.56 18.05
C LEU A 198 6.97 -7.66 17.87
N VAL A 199 7.41 -7.45 16.63
CA VAL A 199 8.55 -6.55 16.34
C VAL A 199 8.23 -5.12 16.80
N ARG A 200 7.01 -4.64 16.58
CA ARG A 200 6.57 -3.32 17.04
C ARG A 200 6.54 -3.20 18.57
N LEU A 201 6.02 -4.21 19.27
CA LEU A 201 6.04 -4.21 20.74
C LEU A 201 7.47 -4.28 21.28
N GLN A 202 8.36 -5.01 20.61
CA GLN A 202 9.77 -5.06 20.99
C GLN A 202 10.47 -3.71 20.79
N SER A 203 10.19 -2.98 19.70
CA SER A 203 10.74 -1.65 19.51
C SER A 203 10.25 -0.67 20.57
N GLU A 204 8.95 -0.69 20.89
CA GLU A 204 8.36 0.14 21.96
C GLU A 204 9.01 -0.16 23.32
N MET A 205 9.19 -1.44 23.67
CA MET A 205 9.89 -1.83 24.90
C MET A 205 11.37 -1.39 24.93
N ASN A 206 12.05 -1.43 23.78
CA ASN A 206 13.45 -1.01 23.69
C ASN A 206 13.58 0.50 23.85
N GLU A 207 12.66 1.28 23.28
CA GLU A 207 12.60 2.74 23.42
C GLU A 207 12.37 3.13 24.89
N GLU A 208 11.43 2.48 25.58
CA GLU A 208 11.20 2.71 27.01
C GLU A 208 12.44 2.38 27.87
N ALA A 209 13.10 1.25 27.58
CA ALA A 209 14.31 0.87 28.30
C ALA A 209 15.49 1.84 28.05
N GLN A 210 15.57 2.42 26.86
CA GLN A 210 16.55 3.47 26.55
C GLN A 210 16.28 4.73 27.35
N LEU A 211 15.04 5.22 27.37
CA LEU A 211 14.64 6.39 28.16
C LEU A 211 14.91 6.19 29.66
N GLU A 212 14.64 5.00 30.21
CA GLU A 212 14.94 4.67 31.61
C GLU A 212 16.45 4.60 31.89
N SER A 213 17.25 4.14 30.91
CA SER A 213 18.71 4.14 31.01
C SER A 213 19.30 5.56 30.95
N GLU A 214 18.71 6.44 30.15
CA GLU A 214 19.11 7.85 30.05
C GLU A 214 18.72 8.62 31.30
N ALA A 215 17.52 8.40 31.83
CA ALA A 215 17.08 9.00 33.10
C ALA A 215 18.02 8.64 34.26
N ARG A 216 18.38 7.35 34.40
CA ARG A 216 19.36 6.91 35.41
C ARG A 216 20.73 7.54 35.23
N ARG A 217 21.24 7.64 34.00
CA ARG A 217 22.52 8.30 33.71
C ARG A 217 22.49 9.79 34.08
N ASN A 218 21.38 10.47 33.81
CA ASN A 218 21.21 11.87 34.18
C ASN A 218 21.13 12.06 35.70
N GLU A 219 20.44 11.18 36.42
CA GLU A 219 20.39 11.19 37.89
C GLU A 219 21.78 10.96 38.50
N GLU A 220 22.55 10.01 37.97
CA GLU A 220 23.92 9.75 38.41
C GLU A 220 24.83 10.96 38.15
N GLN A 221 24.71 11.60 36.98
CA GLN A 221 25.46 12.82 36.66
C GLN A 221 25.09 13.97 37.59
N GLN A 222 23.80 14.21 37.84
CA GLN A 222 23.35 15.24 38.78
C GLN A 222 23.89 14.97 40.19
N TYR A 223 23.83 13.72 40.65
CA TYR A 223 24.39 13.35 41.94
C TYR A 223 25.90 13.60 42.02
N LEU A 224 26.65 13.28 40.96
CA LEU A 224 28.09 13.57 40.90
C LEU A 224 28.38 15.06 40.90
N ASP A 225 27.63 15.85 40.12
CA ASP A 225 27.79 17.31 40.07
C ASP A 225 27.49 17.97 41.42
N ASP A 226 26.50 17.46 42.16
CA ASP A 226 26.11 17.95 43.49
C ASP A 226 27.12 17.56 44.58
N ASN A 227 27.78 16.39 44.45
CA ASN A 227 28.66 15.83 45.49
C ASN A 227 30.16 15.95 45.21
N CYS A 228 30.56 16.34 44.00
CA CYS A 228 31.96 16.64 43.71
C CYS A 228 32.33 18.01 44.27
N VAL A 229 33.17 18.03 45.31
CA VAL A 229 33.86 19.25 45.76
C VAL A 229 34.68 19.78 44.59
N ARG A 230 34.25 20.90 44.00
CA ARG A 230 35.08 21.66 43.07
C ARG A 230 36.28 22.17 43.85
N ASN A 231 37.39 21.45 43.78
CA ASN A 231 38.69 21.96 44.19
C ASN A 231 39.04 23.09 43.21
N TYR A 232 38.64 24.31 43.57
CA TYR A 232 39.11 25.55 42.95
C TYR A 232 40.54 25.85 43.41
#